data_AF-A0A7V8BWC5-F1
#
_entry.id   AF-A0A7V8BWC5-F1
#
_cell.length_a   1.000
_cell.length_b   1.000
_cell.length_c   1.000
_cell.angle_alpha   90.00
_cell.angle_beta   90.00
_cell.angle_gamma   90.00
#
_symmetry.space_group_name_H-M   'P 1'
#
loop_
_entity.id
_entity.type
_entity.pdbx_description
1 polymer ?
#
loop_
_entity_poly.entity_id
_entity_poly.type
_entity_poly.pdbx_seq_one_letter_code
_entity_poly.pdbx_strand_id
1 'polypeptide(L)'
;MDRLYALDTAIERYPDAPVNYLLRGEFWFEQGDLQQAQADFIKVCDLAEQALQTSDWGYIYQSYLDRAEQRLTLFAQQSRKTTLGSFDDAGQS
;
A
#
# COMPACT_ATOMS: atom_id res chain seq x y z
N MET A 1 -15.81 -6.36 17.26
CA MET A 1 -14.49 -6.86 16.84
C MET A 1 -13.87 -5.76 16.00
N ASP A 2 -12.70 -5.29 16.39
CA ASP A 2 -11.99 -4.22 15.68
C ASP A 2 -11.52 -4.71 14.30
N ARG A 3 -11.65 -3.88 13.25
CA ARG A 3 -11.27 -4.22 11.87
C ARG A 3 -9.78 -4.46 11.77
N LEU A 4 -8.98 -3.65 12.47
CA LEU A 4 -7.53 -3.81 12.51
C LEU A 4 -7.13 -5.15 13.13
N TYR A 5 -7.72 -5.51 14.26
CA TYR A 5 -7.46 -6.78 14.92
C TYR A 5 -7.71 -7.98 13.99
N ALA A 6 -8.82 -7.96 13.23
CA ALA A 6 -9.12 -9.03 12.28
C ALA A 6 -8.08 -9.12 11.14
N LEU A 7 -7.56 -7.98 10.69
CA LEU A 7 -6.51 -7.92 9.67
C LEU A 7 -5.16 -8.42 10.20
N ASP A 8 -4.80 -8.06 11.43
CA ASP A 8 -3.57 -8.54 12.06
C ASP A 8 -3.63 -10.05 12.29
N THR A 9 -4.74 -10.58 12.78
CA THR A 9 -4.93 -12.04 12.92
C THR A 9 -4.86 -12.75 11.56
N ALA A 10 -5.37 -12.14 10.48
CA ALA A 10 -5.28 -12.71 9.13
C ALA A 10 -3.81 -12.80 8.65
N ILE A 11 -3.02 -11.75 8.91
CA ILE A 11 -1.57 -11.72 8.61
C ILE A 11 -0.82 -12.75 9.44
N GLU A 12 -1.09 -12.85 10.75
CA GLU A 12 -0.46 -13.87 11.61
C GLU A 12 -0.71 -15.29 11.11
N ARG A 13 -1.93 -15.57 10.63
CA ARG A 13 -2.31 -16.89 10.15
C ARG A 13 -1.80 -17.20 8.74
N TYR A 14 -1.71 -16.18 7.89
CA TYR A 14 -1.29 -16.30 6.49
C TYR A 14 -0.34 -15.15 6.12
N PRO A 15 0.92 -15.21 6.58
CA PRO A 15 1.87 -14.10 6.43
C PRO A 15 2.37 -13.90 5.00
N ASP A 16 2.17 -14.88 4.13
CA ASP A 16 2.61 -14.84 2.73
C ASP A 16 1.44 -14.53 1.77
N ALA A 17 0.24 -14.25 2.28
CA ALA A 17 -0.91 -13.91 1.47
C ALA A 17 -0.92 -12.40 1.16
N PRO A 18 -0.67 -11.96 -0.10
CA PRO A 18 -0.55 -10.54 -0.43
C PRO A 18 -1.84 -9.76 -0.11
N VAL A 19 -3.00 -10.41 -0.28
CA VAL A 19 -4.31 -9.79 -0.01
C VAL A 19 -4.46 -9.29 1.42
N ASN A 20 -3.83 -9.93 2.41
CA ASN A 20 -3.94 -9.51 3.81
C ASN A 20 -3.29 -8.15 4.04
N TYR A 21 -2.10 -7.94 3.46
CA TYR A 21 -1.42 -6.65 3.49
C TYR A 21 -2.14 -5.62 2.63
N LEU A 22 -2.71 -6.02 1.49
CA LEU A 22 -3.48 -5.09 0.65
C LEU A 22 -4.66 -4.51 1.42
N LEU A 23 -5.43 -5.36 2.11
CA LEU A 23 -6.59 -4.94 2.90
C LEU A 23 -6.20 -4.08 4.09
N ARG A 24 -5.06 -4.37 4.75
CA ARG A 24 -4.56 -3.57 5.87
C ARG A 24 -3.97 -2.23 5.41
N GLY A 25 -3.26 -2.22 4.29
CA GLY A 25 -2.80 -0.98 3.66
C GLY A 25 -3.94 -0.06 3.27
N GLU A 26 -5.04 -0.60 2.73
CA GLU A 26 -6.25 0.17 2.46
C GLU A 26 -6.92 0.70 3.73
N PHE A 27 -6.96 -0.11 4.80
CA PHE A 27 -7.45 0.34 6.09
C PHE A 27 -6.61 1.51 6.63
N TRP A 28 -5.29 1.41 6.63
CA TRP A 28 -4.41 2.49 7.09
C TRP A 28 -4.52 3.75 6.22
N PHE A 29 -4.67 3.57 4.91
CA PHE A 29 -4.92 4.67 3.99
C PHE A 29 -6.23 5.40 4.32
N GLU A 30 -7.30 4.67 4.62
CA GLU A 30 -8.59 5.23 5.06
C GLU A 30 -8.46 5.95 6.43
N GLN A 31 -7.57 5.48 7.32
CA GLN A 31 -7.29 6.13 8.60
C GLN A 31 -6.34 7.34 8.48
N GLY A 32 -5.75 7.58 7.30
CA GLY A 32 -4.77 8.65 7.08
C GLY A 32 -3.36 8.33 7.56
N ASP A 33 -3.10 7.12 8.07
CA ASP A 33 -1.75 6.66 8.39
C ASP A 33 -1.04 6.19 7.11
N LEU A 34 -0.54 7.17 6.35
CA LEU A 34 0.06 6.90 5.05
C LEU A 34 1.38 6.13 5.16
N GLN A 35 2.08 6.19 6.31
CA GLN A 35 3.33 5.47 6.52
C GLN A 35 3.07 3.97 6.65
N GLN A 36 2.11 3.58 7.50
CA GLN A 36 1.71 2.19 7.64
C GLN A 36 1.09 1.66 6.35
N ALA A 37 0.25 2.48 5.69
CA ALA A 37 -0.34 2.12 4.40
C ALA A 37 0.74 1.84 3.34
N GLN A 38 1.74 2.72 3.21
CA GLN A 38 2.82 2.55 2.25
C GLN A 38 3.64 1.29 2.51
N ALA A 39 3.97 1.01 3.78
CA ALA A 39 4.70 -0.20 4.15
C ALA A 39 3.94 -1.47 3.74
N ASP A 40 2.63 -1.51 4.00
CA ASP A 40 1.78 -2.63 3.61
C ASP A 40 1.69 -2.80 2.09
N PHE A 41 1.53 -1.71 1.32
CA PHE A 41 1.47 -1.80 -0.15
C PHE A 41 2.80 -2.27 -0.76
N ILE A 42 3.95 -1.89 -0.19
CA ILE A 42 5.25 -2.45 -0.62
C ILE A 42 5.26 -3.96 -0.39
N LYS A 43 4.78 -4.41 0.78
CA LYS A 43 4.73 -5.85 1.09
C LYS A 43 3.81 -6.62 0.13
N VAL A 44 2.73 -6.00 -0.35
CA VAL A 44 1.89 -6.58 -1.42
C VAL A 44 2.71 -6.82 -2.68
N CYS A 45 3.51 -5.84 -3.12
CA CYS A 45 4.35 -5.98 -4.31
C CYS A 45 5.31 -7.16 -4.18
N ASP A 46 6.06 -7.21 -3.07
CA ASP A 46 7.04 -8.29 -2.82
C ASP A 46 6.41 -9.69 -2.90
N LEU A 47 5.26 -9.88 -2.23
CA LEU A 47 4.62 -11.19 -2.15
C LEU A 47 3.85 -11.55 -3.44
N ALA A 48 3.19 -10.57 -4.07
CA ALA A 48 2.42 -10.81 -5.28
C ALA A 48 3.32 -11.05 -6.50
N GLU A 49 4.47 -10.36 -6.62
CA GLU A 49 5.45 -10.65 -7.66
C GLU A 49 6.00 -12.07 -7.54
N GLN A 50 6.32 -12.50 -6.32
CA GLN A 50 6.78 -13.87 -6.07
C GLN A 50 5.70 -14.89 -6.46
N ALA A 51 4.46 -14.66 -6.04
CA ALA A 51 3.35 -15.57 -6.31
C ALA A 51 2.93 -15.59 -7.80
N LEU A 52 3.05 -14.47 -8.51
CA LEU A 52 2.76 -14.35 -9.94
C LEU A 52 3.61 -15.32 -10.78
N GLN A 53 4.85 -15.55 -10.39
CA GLN A 53 5.77 -16.44 -11.10
C GLN A 53 5.48 -17.93 -10.89
N THR A 54 4.79 -18.28 -9.79
CA THR A 54 4.65 -19.68 -9.36
C THR A 54 3.21 -20.19 -9.35
N SER A 55 2.22 -19.32 -9.51
CA SER A 55 0.81 -19.65 -9.31
C SER A 55 0.00 -19.61 -10.61
N ASP A 56 -0.86 -20.61 -10.80
CA ASP A 56 -1.87 -20.65 -11.86
C ASP A 56 -2.88 -19.48 -11.76
N TRP A 57 -3.03 -18.91 -10.56
CA TRP A 57 -3.88 -17.74 -10.27
C TRP A 57 -3.22 -16.37 -10.55
N GLY A 58 -2.26 -16.31 -11.47
CA GLY A 58 -1.46 -15.11 -11.75
C GLY A 58 -2.27 -13.82 -11.96
N TYR A 59 -3.47 -13.91 -12.57
CA TYR A 59 -4.34 -12.75 -12.77
C TYR A 59 -4.83 -12.11 -11.45
N ILE A 60 -4.98 -12.90 -10.38
CA ILE A 60 -5.35 -12.39 -9.06
C ILE A 60 -4.18 -11.59 -8.48
N TYR A 61 -2.97 -12.13 -8.55
CA TYR A 61 -1.77 -11.44 -8.06
C TYR A 61 -1.45 -10.18 -8.86
N GLN A 62 -1.66 -10.21 -10.18
CA GLN A 62 -1.58 -9.02 -11.01
C GLN A 62 -2.56 -7.94 -10.53
N SER A 63 -3.81 -8.30 -10.20
CA SER A 63 -4.78 -7.33 -9.68
C SER A 63 -4.36 -6.72 -8.34
N TYR A 64 -3.62 -7.46 -7.51
CA TYR A 64 -3.07 -6.94 -6.25
C TYR A 64 -1.91 -5.99 -6.50
N LEU A 65 -1.02 -6.31 -7.45
CA LEU A 65 0.06 -5.43 -7.90
C LEU A 65 -0.50 -4.12 -8.43
N ASP A 66 -1.43 -4.18 -9.38
CA ASP A 66 -2.02 -2.99 -10.00
C ASP A 66 -2.62 -2.05 -8.95
N ARG A 67 -3.29 -2.59 -7.93
CA ARG A 67 -3.88 -1.81 -6.83
C ARG A 67 -2.80 -1.22 -5.93
N ALA A 68 -1.78 -1.99 -5.55
CA ALA A 68 -0.69 -1.52 -4.71
C ALA A 68 0.10 -0.40 -5.41
N GLU A 69 0.45 -0.57 -6.68
CA GLU A 69 1.17 0.41 -7.49
C GLU A 69 0.42 1.73 -7.64
N GLN A 70 -0.90 1.69 -7.83
CA GLN A 70 -1.73 2.90 -7.86
C GLN A 70 -1.60 3.68 -6.55
N ARG A 71 -1.63 2.99 -5.40
CA ARG A 71 -1.50 3.63 -4.09
C ARG A 71 -0.11 4.22 -3.88
N LEU A 72 0.95 3.47 -4.22
CA LEU A 72 2.33 3.93 -4.15
C LEU A 72 2.59 5.15 -5.05
N THR A 73 1.98 5.17 -6.24
CA THR A 73 2.04 6.31 -7.16
C THR A 73 1.44 7.56 -6.53
N LEU A 74 0.31 7.44 -5.83
CA LEU A 74 -0.31 8.57 -5.13
C LEU A 74 0.61 9.12 -4.03
N PHE A 75 1.30 8.27 -3.27
CA PHE A 75 2.26 8.74 -2.26
C PHE A 75 3.43 9.49 -2.90
N ALA A 76 3.99 8.97 -4.00
CA ALA A 76 5.06 9.64 -4.72
C ALA A 76 4.65 11.01 -5.29
N GLN A 77 3.38 11.16 -5.66
CA GLN A 77 2.83 12.45 -6.10
C GLN A 77 2.60 13.43 -4.94
N GLN A 78 2.12 12.94 -3.79
CA GLN A 78 1.92 13.76 -2.59
C GLN A 78 3.24 14.31 -2.07
N SER A 79 4.29 13.49 -1.97
CA SER A 79 5.62 13.94 -1.55
C SER A 79 6.18 15.04 -2.45
N ARG A 80 5.96 14.94 -3.78
CA ARG A 80 6.39 15.98 -4.73
C ARG A 80 5.63 17.31 -4.56
N LYS A 81 4.33 17.26 -4.29
CA LYS A 81 3.53 18.47 -4.05
C LYS A 81 3.93 19.19 -2.76
N THR A 82 4.24 18.45 -1.70
CA THR A 82 4.70 19.03 -0.43
C THR A 82 6.04 19.74 -0.60
N THR A 83 6.96 19.19 -1.38
CA THR A 83 8.25 19.84 -1.66
C THR A 83 8.07 21.10 -2.52
N LEU A 84 7.24 21.07 -3.56
CA LEU A 84 7.04 22.21 -4.46
C LEU A 84 6.23 23.36 -3.81
N GLY A 85 5.22 23.05 -2.99
CA GLY A 85 4.39 24.05 -2.32
C GLY A 85 5.09 24.85 -1.21
N SER A 86 6.33 24.48 -0.84
CA SER A 86 7.14 25.25 0.11
C SER A 86 8.01 26.34 -0.53
N PHE A 87 8.10 26.39 -1.88
CA PHE A 87 8.94 27.36 -2.60
C PHE A 87 8.21 28.62 -3.06
N ASP A 88 6.87 28.63 -3.06
CA ASP A 88 6.09 29.76 -3.61
C ASP A 88 5.86 30.92 -2.61
N ASP A 89 6.19 30.74 -1.32
CA ASP A 89 5.92 31.73 -0.26
C ASP A 89 7.14 32.60 0.13
N ALA A 90 8.31 32.39 -0.49
CA ALA A 90 9.55 33.12 -0.14
C ALA A 90 9.89 34.29 -1.10
N GLY A 91 8.99 34.67 -2.00
CA GLY A 91 9.27 35.56 -3.12
C GLY A 91 8.54 36.91 -3.16
N GLN A 92 7.78 37.29 -2.12
CA GLN A 92 7.07 38.57 -2.08
C GLN A 92 7.31 39.27 -0.74
N SER A 93 8.37 40.07 -0.65
CA SER A 93 8.55 41.13 0.35
C SER A 93 9.39 42.25 -0.24
#